data_AF-W6T6X6-F1
#
_entry.id   AF-W6T6X6-F1
#
_cell.length_a   1.000
_cell.length_b   1.000
_cell.length_c   1.000
_cell.angle_alpha   90.00
_cell.angle_beta   90.00
_cell.angle_gamma   90.00
#
_symmetry.space_group_name_H-M   'P 1'
#
loop_
_entity.id
_entity.type
_entity.pdbx_description
1 polymer ?
#
loop_
_entity_poly.entity_id
_entity_poly.type
_entity_poly.pdbx_seq_one_letter_code
_entity_poly.pdbx_strand_id
1 'polypeptide(L)'
;MPKKVIWGLIACGAFLILIVTLGLTTQLHSDRTSHVITAQKRPLILVGGSSSTPEDFDDMIKTLNSQHQHPIINVTVTKKQTIQFKETRVDGTHLSDALIVIYFEDSTDSNDNIITQTTGLDKALRYLQKRVGLKTANALGYSNGGLIWSRYLAGLAGGSVADIQNLMLLGTPFLGTNEKHPDKTLYDPLLANKDKFKSLDTVVNIAADTSSGDDDVVPLSSVTAGGTLFMNTADRYTQMTVNQKDLTHGTLIHAAYVARLVRQNLLNQ
;
A
#
# COMPACT_ATOMS: atom_id res chain seq x y z
N MET A 1 37.02 -49.51 -16.32
CA MET A 1 37.13 -48.15 -16.88
C MET A 1 38.52 -47.60 -16.67
N PRO A 2 39.10 -46.86 -17.63
CA PRO A 2 40.39 -46.20 -17.46
C PRO A 2 40.31 -45.17 -16.32
N LYS A 3 41.36 -45.06 -15.49
CA LYS A 3 41.41 -44.09 -14.38
C LYS A 3 41.09 -42.65 -14.85
N LYS A 4 41.50 -42.29 -16.07
CA LYS A 4 41.21 -40.99 -16.70
C LYS A 4 39.71 -40.73 -16.90
N VAL A 5 38.93 -41.76 -17.23
CA VAL A 5 37.48 -41.65 -17.40
C VAL A 5 36.77 -41.49 -16.05
N ILE A 6 37.27 -42.17 -15.01
CA ILE A 6 36.74 -42.05 -13.65
C ILE A 6 36.98 -40.62 -13.11
N TRP A 7 38.18 -40.08 -13.27
CA TRP A 7 38.49 -38.69 -12.89
C TRP A 7 37.70 -37.66 -13.70
N GLY A 8 37.46 -37.91 -15.00
CA GLY A 8 36.62 -37.05 -15.83
C GLY A 8 35.16 -37.01 -15.36
N LEU A 9 34.59 -38.15 -14.96
CA LEU A 9 33.23 -38.22 -14.42
C LEU A 9 33.10 -37.54 -13.05
N ILE A 10 34.11 -37.69 -12.19
CA ILE A 10 34.14 -37.01 -10.88
C ILE A 10 34.21 -35.49 -11.06
N ALA A 11 35.06 -35.00 -11.98
CA ALA A 11 35.16 -33.58 -12.28
C ALA A 11 33.86 -33.01 -12.85
N CYS A 12 33.20 -33.74 -13.75
CA CYS A 12 31.92 -33.34 -14.33
C CYS A 12 30.79 -33.31 -13.28
N GLY A 13 30.75 -34.32 -12.39
CA GLY A 13 29.80 -34.36 -11.28
C GLY A 13 29.99 -33.22 -10.29
N ALA A 14 31.24 -32.90 -9.93
CA ALA A 14 31.56 -31.78 -9.05
C ALA A 14 31.17 -30.43 -9.68
N PHE A 15 31.39 -30.26 -10.99
CA PHE A 15 31.01 -29.06 -11.72
C PHE A 15 29.48 -28.85 -11.77
N LEU A 16 28.71 -29.92 -12.01
CA LEU A 16 27.25 -29.87 -11.99
C LEU A 16 26.69 -29.51 -10.61
N ILE A 17 27.25 -30.10 -9.54
CA ILE A 17 26.86 -29.75 -8.16
C ILE A 17 27.15 -28.27 -7.90
N LEU A 18 28.30 -27.76 -8.37
CA LEU A 18 28.67 -26.36 -8.18
C LEU A 18 27.67 -25.42 -8.88
N ILE A 19 27.27 -25.71 -10.12
CA ILE A 19 26.24 -24.93 -10.84
C ILE A 19 24.90 -24.95 -10.10
N VAL A 20 24.47 -26.12 -9.61
CA VAL A 20 23.19 -26.25 -8.87
C VAL A 20 23.25 -25.47 -7.57
N THR A 21 24.35 -25.58 -6.81
CA THR A 21 24.53 -24.80 -5.57
C THR A 21 24.58 -23.31 -5.83
N LEU A 22 25.27 -22.87 -6.89
CA LEU A 22 25.33 -21.45 -7.24
C LEU A 22 23.94 -20.93 -7.62
N GLY A 23 23.21 -21.65 -8.48
CA GLY A 23 21.84 -21.33 -8.88
C GLY A 23 20.88 -21.25 -7.69
N LEU A 24 20.96 -22.21 -6.77
CA LEU A 24 20.13 -22.24 -5.57
C LEU A 24 20.48 -21.09 -4.61
N THR A 25 21.77 -20.79 -4.42
CA THR A 25 22.18 -19.64 -3.60
C THR A 25 21.75 -18.31 -4.20
N THR A 26 21.84 -18.15 -5.53
CA THR A 26 21.38 -16.93 -6.21
C THR A 26 19.87 -16.77 -6.16
N GLN A 27 19.09 -17.86 -6.29
CA GLN A 27 17.64 -17.80 -6.14
C GLN A 27 17.23 -17.48 -4.70
N LEU A 28 17.83 -18.15 -3.71
CA LEU A 28 17.58 -17.86 -2.29
C LEU A 28 17.97 -16.42 -1.91
N HIS A 29 19.03 -15.88 -2.51
CA HIS A 29 19.42 -14.49 -2.28
C HIS A 29 18.46 -13.51 -2.99
N SER A 30 18.07 -13.82 -4.23
CA SER A 30 17.12 -13.02 -5.00
C SER A 30 15.75 -12.98 -4.32
N ASP A 31 15.23 -14.11 -3.85
CA ASP A 31 13.96 -14.19 -3.11
C ASP A 31 13.98 -13.37 -1.82
N ARG A 32 15.12 -13.31 -1.12
CA ARG A 32 15.30 -12.44 0.04
C ARG A 32 15.36 -10.95 -0.31
N THR A 33 15.79 -10.60 -1.52
CA THR A 33 15.82 -9.21 -1.99
C THR A 33 14.53 -8.77 -2.68
N SER A 34 13.73 -9.71 -3.20
CA SER A 34 12.49 -9.44 -3.94
C SER A 34 11.25 -9.47 -3.05
N HIS A 35 11.26 -10.19 -1.93
CA HIS A 35 10.18 -10.17 -0.95
C HIS A 35 10.43 -9.12 0.13
N VAL A 36 9.38 -8.41 0.53
CA VAL A 36 9.41 -7.53 1.70
C VAL A 36 9.57 -8.41 2.93
N ILE A 37 10.80 -8.64 3.37
CA ILE A 37 11.06 -9.12 4.72
C ILE A 37 11.37 -7.87 5.55
N THR A 38 10.36 -7.02 5.81
CA THR A 38 10.50 -6.12 6.97
C THR A 38 10.39 -7.03 8.20
N ALA A 39 11.47 -7.14 8.96
CA ALA A 39 11.55 -8.03 10.11
C ALA A 39 10.48 -7.73 11.20
N GLN A 40 9.87 -6.55 11.17
CA GLN A 40 8.88 -6.10 12.14
C GLN A 40 7.48 -6.04 11.53
N LYS A 41 6.55 -6.83 12.11
CA LYS A 41 5.11 -6.74 11.83
C LYS A 41 4.53 -5.41 12.29
N ARG A 42 3.59 -4.86 11.53
CA ARG A 42 2.93 -3.58 11.80
C ARG A 42 1.45 -3.69 11.41
N PRO A 43 0.53 -2.99 12.11
CA PRO A 43 -0.85 -2.93 11.66
C PRO A 43 -0.93 -2.29 10.28
N LEU A 44 -1.93 -2.67 9.50
CA LEU A 44 -2.23 -2.06 8.21
C LEU A 44 -3.43 -1.15 8.32
N ILE A 45 -3.27 0.11 7.94
CA ILE A 45 -4.35 1.10 7.94
C ILE A 45 -4.86 1.32 6.51
N LEU A 46 -6.16 1.14 6.31
CA LEU A 46 -6.85 1.19 5.04
C LEU A 46 -7.72 2.44 4.97
N VAL A 47 -7.59 3.23 3.90
CA VAL A 47 -8.38 4.43 3.64
C VAL A 47 -8.96 4.38 2.24
N GLY A 48 -10.29 4.53 2.14
CA GLY A 48 -11.04 4.50 0.88
C GLY A 48 -11.07 5.83 0.12
N GLY A 49 -11.77 5.83 -1.01
CA GLY A 49 -11.86 6.96 -1.95
C GLY A 49 -13.10 7.84 -1.78
N SER A 50 -13.45 8.57 -2.84
CA SER A 50 -14.75 9.24 -2.93
C SER A 50 -15.88 8.22 -2.97
N SER A 51 -17.07 8.62 -2.48
CA SER A 51 -18.25 7.74 -2.37
C SER A 51 -18.00 6.43 -1.63
N SER A 52 -16.95 6.38 -0.80
CA SER A 52 -16.59 5.19 -0.05
C SER A 52 -17.71 4.77 0.90
N THR A 53 -17.79 3.47 1.16
CA THR A 53 -18.63 2.88 2.21
C THR A 53 -17.75 2.26 3.30
N PRO A 54 -18.28 2.03 4.52
CA PRO A 54 -17.54 1.29 5.54
C PRO A 54 -17.09 -0.11 5.08
N GLU A 55 -17.78 -0.69 4.10
CA GLU A 55 -17.58 -2.06 3.61
C GLU A 55 -16.63 -2.17 2.40
N ASP A 56 -16.06 -1.07 1.88
CA ASP A 56 -15.22 -1.07 0.67
C ASP A 56 -14.03 -2.05 0.73
N PHE A 57 -13.53 -2.33 1.93
CA PHE A 57 -12.39 -3.23 2.15
C PHE A 57 -12.80 -4.65 2.56
N ASP A 58 -14.09 -4.98 2.65
CA ASP A 58 -14.55 -6.26 3.21
C ASP A 58 -14.05 -7.47 2.40
N ASP A 59 -14.05 -7.39 1.07
CA ASP A 59 -13.55 -8.48 0.21
C ASP A 59 -12.04 -8.70 0.39
N MET A 60 -11.29 -7.61 0.54
CA MET A 60 -9.86 -7.66 0.82
C MET A 60 -9.61 -8.29 2.20
N ILE A 61 -10.31 -7.80 3.23
CA ILE A 61 -10.20 -8.30 4.60
C ILE A 61 -10.58 -9.79 4.66
N LYS A 62 -11.66 -10.19 3.99
CA LYS A 62 -12.08 -11.60 3.89
C LYS A 62 -11.01 -12.47 3.23
N THR A 63 -10.39 -11.97 2.16
CA THR A 63 -9.31 -12.68 1.45
C THR A 63 -8.08 -12.86 2.35
N LEU A 64 -7.67 -11.80 3.07
CA LEU A 64 -6.55 -11.85 4.02
C LEU A 64 -6.86 -12.80 5.19
N ASN A 65 -8.04 -12.69 5.79
CA ASN A 65 -8.51 -13.53 6.90
C ASN A 65 -8.68 -15.02 6.54
N SER A 66 -8.81 -15.35 5.25
CA SER A 66 -8.86 -16.76 4.81
C SER A 66 -7.55 -17.51 5.07
N GLN A 67 -6.42 -16.80 5.19
CA GLN A 67 -5.09 -17.37 5.40
C GLN A 67 -4.63 -17.21 6.85
N HIS A 68 -4.83 -16.01 7.41
CA HIS A 68 -4.48 -15.69 8.79
C HIS A 68 -5.51 -14.74 9.38
N GLN A 69 -6.11 -15.07 10.52
CA GLN A 69 -7.13 -14.23 11.13
C GLN A 69 -6.49 -12.98 11.75
N HIS A 70 -7.00 -11.81 11.38
CA HIS A 70 -6.54 -10.51 11.86
C HIS A 70 -7.58 -9.84 12.76
N PRO A 71 -7.17 -9.16 13.85
CA PRO A 71 -8.02 -8.18 14.53
C PRO A 71 -8.44 -7.09 13.56
N ILE A 72 -9.69 -6.63 13.68
CA ILE A 72 -10.23 -5.56 12.84
C ILE A 72 -10.56 -4.35 13.72
N ILE A 73 -10.03 -3.18 13.38
CA ILE A 73 -10.37 -1.91 14.03
C ILE A 73 -11.04 -1.01 12.99
N ASN A 74 -12.29 -0.66 13.23
CA ASN A 74 -13.03 0.28 12.40
C ASN A 74 -13.09 1.64 13.09
N VAL A 75 -12.64 2.67 12.38
CA VAL A 75 -12.67 4.06 12.81
C VAL A 75 -13.51 4.85 11.83
N THR A 76 -14.57 5.48 12.31
CA THR A 76 -15.38 6.40 11.51
C THR A 76 -15.05 7.83 11.91
N VAL A 77 -14.59 8.62 10.94
CA VAL A 77 -14.50 10.08 11.04
C VAL A 77 -15.82 10.66 10.54
N THR A 78 -16.61 11.21 11.44
CA THR A 78 -17.93 11.78 11.09
C THR A 78 -17.79 13.07 10.28
N LYS A 79 -18.88 13.55 9.67
CA LYS A 79 -18.90 14.86 8.99
C LYS A 79 -18.48 16.02 9.91
N LYS A 80 -18.71 15.88 11.22
CA LYS A 80 -18.30 16.85 12.24
C LYS A 80 -16.88 16.62 12.78
N GLN A 81 -16.11 15.75 12.12
CA GLN A 81 -14.74 15.41 12.48
C GLN A 81 -14.61 14.81 13.89
N THR A 82 -15.64 14.10 14.35
CA THR A 82 -15.60 13.31 15.58
C THR A 82 -15.26 11.86 15.25
N ILE A 83 -14.69 11.13 16.21
CA ILE A 83 -14.20 9.77 16.01
C ILE A 83 -15.17 8.77 16.66
N GLN A 84 -15.62 7.80 15.88
CA GLN A 84 -16.26 6.58 16.38
C GLN A 84 -15.28 5.40 16.22
N PHE A 85 -15.29 4.48 17.18
CA PHE A 85 -14.31 3.40 17.26
C PHE A 85 -15.02 2.08 17.57
N LYS A 86 -14.71 1.05 16.78
CA LYS A 86 -15.15 -0.34 17.02
C LYS A 86 -13.96 -1.27 16.77
N GLU A 87 -13.79 -2.25 17.64
CA GLU A 87 -12.71 -3.23 17.54
C GLU A 87 -13.30 -4.64 17.65
N THR A 88 -12.83 -5.53 16.78
CA THR A 88 -13.02 -6.97 16.84
C THR A 88 -11.66 -7.60 17.11
N ARG A 89 -11.53 -8.25 18.27
CA ARG A 89 -10.29 -8.91 18.70
C ARG A 89 -10.25 -10.35 18.20
N VAL A 90 -9.04 -10.86 17.99
CA VAL A 90 -8.76 -12.26 17.70
C VAL A 90 -7.78 -12.77 18.77
N ASP A 91 -8.08 -13.91 19.38
CA ASP A 91 -7.23 -14.44 20.46
C ASP A 91 -5.84 -14.79 19.96
N GLY A 92 -4.82 -14.52 20.78
CA GLY A 92 -3.42 -14.80 20.45
C GLY A 92 -2.78 -13.85 19.43
N THR A 93 -3.43 -12.73 19.12
CA THR A 93 -2.91 -11.71 18.19
C THR A 93 -2.55 -10.41 18.89
N HIS A 94 -1.68 -9.60 18.27
CA HIS A 94 -1.28 -8.28 18.75
C HIS A 94 -1.81 -7.18 17.85
N LEU A 95 -1.71 -5.91 18.29
CA LEU A 95 -2.03 -4.76 17.44
C LEU A 95 -1.23 -4.78 16.12
N SER A 96 0.00 -5.29 16.13
CA SER A 96 0.81 -5.47 14.91
C SER A 96 0.21 -6.39 13.86
N ASP A 97 -0.77 -7.22 14.23
CA ASP A 97 -1.50 -8.09 13.32
C ASP A 97 -2.82 -7.45 12.84
N ALA A 98 -3.20 -6.26 13.33
CA ALA A 98 -4.51 -5.67 13.06
C ALA A 98 -4.63 -5.06 11.66
N LEU A 99 -5.82 -5.19 11.08
CA LEU A 99 -6.29 -4.40 9.95
C LEU A 99 -7.17 -3.27 10.48
N ILE A 100 -6.83 -2.03 10.16
CA ILE A 100 -7.49 -0.83 10.66
C ILE A 100 -8.15 -0.13 9.48
N VAL A 101 -9.48 -0.07 9.44
CA VAL A 101 -10.21 0.68 8.41
C VAL A 101 -10.56 2.06 8.96
N ILE A 102 -10.14 3.11 8.27
CA ILE A 102 -10.56 4.49 8.56
C ILE A 102 -11.54 4.92 7.46
N TYR A 103 -12.80 5.06 7.85
CA TYR A 103 -13.90 5.49 7.01
C TYR A 103 -14.25 6.96 7.28
N PHE A 104 -14.47 7.74 6.22
CA PHE A 104 -14.95 9.12 6.31
C PHE A 104 -16.43 9.19 5.93
N GLU A 105 -17.27 9.66 6.83
CA GLU A 105 -18.71 9.83 6.57
C GLU A 105 -19.00 10.89 5.50
N ASP A 106 -18.10 11.88 5.36
CA ASP A 106 -18.07 12.76 4.20
C ASP A 106 -17.04 12.25 3.20
N SER A 107 -17.50 11.55 2.18
CA SER A 107 -16.68 11.04 1.06
C SER A 107 -16.94 11.79 -0.25
N THR A 108 -17.41 13.04 -0.17
CA THR A 108 -17.63 13.91 -1.34
C THR A 108 -16.34 14.08 -2.15
N ASP A 109 -16.43 13.96 -3.47
CA ASP A 109 -15.27 14.09 -4.36
C ASP A 109 -14.94 15.56 -4.65
N SER A 110 -14.12 16.17 -3.78
CA SER A 110 -13.61 17.52 -3.98
C SER A 110 -12.27 17.71 -3.28
N ASN A 111 -11.45 18.63 -3.81
CA ASN A 111 -10.17 18.97 -3.19
C ASN A 111 -10.33 19.45 -1.74
N ASP A 112 -11.32 20.31 -1.47
CA ASP A 112 -11.60 20.82 -0.12
C ASP A 112 -11.99 19.70 0.86
N ASN A 113 -12.76 18.72 0.38
CA ASN A 113 -13.12 17.59 1.22
C ASN A 113 -11.89 16.70 1.49
N ILE A 114 -11.03 16.44 0.50
CA ILE A 114 -9.79 15.67 0.71
C ILE A 114 -8.87 16.37 1.72
N ILE A 115 -8.78 17.71 1.69
CA ILE A 115 -8.05 18.49 2.71
C ILE A 115 -8.66 18.27 4.10
N THR A 116 -9.98 18.31 4.19
CA THR A 116 -10.73 18.09 5.44
C THR A 116 -10.54 16.65 5.96
N GLN A 117 -10.62 15.66 5.09
CA GLN A 117 -10.35 14.25 5.41
C GLN A 117 -8.89 14.03 5.84
N THR A 118 -7.92 14.76 5.28
CA THR A 118 -6.52 14.72 5.74
C THR A 118 -6.41 15.17 7.21
N THR A 119 -7.15 16.20 7.60
CA THR A 119 -7.25 16.62 9.01
C THR A 119 -7.95 15.56 9.87
N GLY A 120 -8.97 14.91 9.32
CA GLY A 120 -9.65 13.80 9.97
C GLY A 120 -8.75 12.58 10.19
N LEU A 121 -7.86 12.29 9.23
CA LEU A 121 -6.85 11.23 9.35
C LEU A 121 -5.88 11.52 10.50
N ASP A 122 -5.37 12.76 10.62
CA ASP A 122 -4.53 13.15 11.76
C ASP A 122 -5.24 12.92 13.10
N LYS A 123 -6.52 13.33 13.20
CA LYS A 123 -7.34 13.10 14.41
C LYS A 123 -7.54 11.61 14.70
N ALA A 124 -7.83 10.81 13.67
CA ALA A 124 -7.99 9.37 13.81
C ALA A 124 -6.70 8.69 14.29
N LEU A 125 -5.54 9.06 13.73
CA LEU A 125 -4.24 8.52 14.13
C LEU A 125 -3.86 8.92 15.56
N ARG A 126 -4.12 10.17 15.96
CA ARG A 126 -3.96 10.62 17.36
C ARG A 126 -4.88 9.85 18.31
N TYR A 127 -6.11 9.60 17.89
CA TYR A 127 -7.06 8.80 18.67
C TYR A 127 -6.53 7.36 18.84
N LEU A 128 -6.09 6.72 17.75
CA LEU A 128 -5.52 5.37 17.77
C LEU A 128 -4.24 5.29 18.61
N GLN A 129 -3.36 6.29 18.53
CA GLN A 129 -2.18 6.39 19.39
C GLN A 129 -2.58 6.36 20.87
N LYS A 130 -3.56 7.18 21.27
CA LYS A 130 -4.03 7.25 22.66
C LYS A 130 -4.82 6.02 23.10
N ARG A 131 -5.66 5.47 22.22
CA ARG A 131 -6.61 4.41 22.57
C ARG A 131 -6.00 3.01 22.56
N VAL A 132 -5.17 2.71 21.57
CA VAL A 132 -4.57 1.38 21.37
C VAL A 132 -3.05 1.39 21.34
N GLY A 133 -2.40 2.55 21.52
CA GLY A 133 -0.94 2.63 21.55
C GLY A 133 -0.29 2.54 20.17
N LEU A 134 -0.99 2.93 19.11
CA LEU A 134 -0.45 2.92 17.74
C LEU A 134 0.80 3.82 17.66
N LYS A 135 1.93 3.24 17.25
CA LYS A 135 3.21 3.96 17.07
C LYS A 135 3.78 3.85 15.65
N THR A 136 3.52 2.73 14.98
CA THR A 136 3.96 2.48 13.61
C THR A 136 2.87 1.71 12.88
N ALA A 137 2.80 1.88 11.56
CA ALA A 137 1.85 1.18 10.71
C ALA A 137 2.38 1.06 9.28
N ASN A 138 1.74 0.18 8.52
CA ASN A 138 1.71 0.25 7.07
C ASN A 138 0.38 0.89 6.65
N ALA A 139 0.35 1.48 5.46
CA ALA A 139 -0.79 2.23 4.96
C ALA A 139 -1.18 1.78 3.55
N LEU A 140 -2.48 1.78 3.29
CA LEU A 140 -3.05 1.64 1.97
C LEU A 140 -4.08 2.74 1.74
N GLY A 141 -3.94 3.42 0.61
CA GLY A 141 -4.92 4.39 0.11
C GLY A 141 -5.48 3.94 -1.23
N TYR A 142 -6.80 3.82 -1.31
CA TYR A 142 -7.51 3.57 -2.56
C TYR A 142 -8.11 4.87 -3.08
N SER A 143 -7.88 5.18 -4.37
CA SER A 143 -8.35 6.39 -5.03
C SER A 143 -7.97 7.65 -4.22
N ASN A 144 -8.93 8.49 -3.84
CA ASN A 144 -8.71 9.66 -2.98
C ASN A 144 -8.06 9.33 -1.63
N GLY A 145 -8.21 8.11 -1.11
CA GLY A 145 -7.50 7.63 0.09
C GLY A 145 -5.99 7.71 -0.03
N GLY A 146 -5.45 7.53 -1.24
CA GLY A 146 -4.02 7.71 -1.51
C GLY A 146 -3.59 9.18 -1.46
N LEU A 147 -4.45 10.11 -1.89
CA LEU A 147 -4.22 11.55 -1.75
C LEU A 147 -4.26 11.96 -0.27
N ILE A 148 -5.24 11.47 0.50
CA ILE A 148 -5.35 11.73 1.94
C ILE A 148 -4.07 11.28 2.67
N TRP A 149 -3.59 10.05 2.41
CA TRP A 149 -2.34 9.55 2.96
C TRP A 149 -1.14 10.39 2.54
N SER A 150 -1.00 10.67 1.25
CA SER A 150 0.14 11.43 0.71
C SER A 150 0.21 12.83 1.34
N ARG A 151 -0.95 13.48 1.52
CA ARG A 151 -1.05 14.78 2.18
C ARG A 151 -0.69 14.73 3.66
N TYR A 152 -1.16 13.70 4.38
CA TYR A 152 -0.80 13.50 5.78
C TYR A 152 0.73 13.31 5.94
N LEU A 153 1.32 12.45 5.11
CA LEU A 153 2.75 12.15 5.13
C LEU A 153 3.60 13.35 4.70
N ALA A 154 3.09 14.20 3.81
CA ALA A 154 3.69 15.49 3.46
C ALA A 154 3.60 16.54 4.59
N GLY A 155 2.94 16.23 5.72
CA GLY A 155 2.78 17.14 6.86
C GLY A 155 1.71 18.20 6.68
N LEU A 156 0.79 18.03 5.72
CA LEU A 156 -0.21 19.04 5.35
C LEU A 156 -1.46 19.05 6.26
N ALA A 157 -1.45 18.31 7.37
CA ALA A 157 -2.54 18.26 8.35
C ALA A 157 -2.08 18.25 9.81
N GLY A 158 -0.77 18.31 10.07
CA GLY A 158 -0.21 18.26 11.43
C GLY A 158 1.12 17.50 11.51
N GLY A 159 1.63 17.35 12.73
CA GLY A 159 2.84 16.56 12.99
C GLY A 159 2.54 15.07 13.12
N SER A 160 3.35 14.22 12.48
CA SER A 160 3.18 12.76 12.51
C SER A 160 3.17 12.20 13.93
N VAL A 161 2.20 11.32 14.22
CA VAL A 161 2.06 10.61 15.51
C VAL A 161 2.24 9.10 15.40
N ALA A 162 2.21 8.58 14.18
CA ALA A 162 2.48 7.19 13.87
C ALA A 162 3.46 7.14 12.70
N ASP A 163 4.51 6.35 12.86
CA ASP A 163 5.53 6.16 11.84
C ASP A 163 5.03 5.19 10.75
N ILE A 164 4.65 5.74 9.61
CA ILE A 164 4.18 4.98 8.45
C ILE A 164 5.40 4.55 7.65
N GLN A 165 5.55 3.25 7.45
CA GLN A 165 6.79 2.66 6.94
C GLN A 165 6.63 2.20 5.50
N ASN A 166 5.55 1.48 5.21
CA ASN A 166 5.21 1.04 3.85
C ASN A 166 3.87 1.63 3.43
N LEU A 167 3.81 2.16 2.21
CA LEU A 167 2.62 2.76 1.62
C LEU A 167 2.24 2.04 0.32
N MET A 168 0.99 1.63 0.20
CA MET A 168 0.41 1.16 -1.06
C MET A 168 -0.65 2.13 -1.54
N LEU A 169 -0.59 2.47 -2.83
CA LEU A 169 -1.49 3.39 -3.50
C LEU A 169 -2.19 2.63 -4.63
N LEU A 170 -3.52 2.67 -4.65
CA LEU A 170 -4.34 1.98 -5.65
C LEU A 170 -5.15 3.03 -6.42
N GLY A 171 -4.88 3.20 -7.71
CA GLY A 171 -5.65 4.11 -8.57
C GLY A 171 -5.69 5.56 -8.07
N THR A 172 -4.64 6.04 -7.39
CA THR A 172 -4.65 7.37 -6.76
C THR A 172 -4.57 8.49 -7.80
N PRO A 173 -5.56 9.40 -7.90
CA PRO A 173 -5.61 10.43 -8.94
C PRO A 173 -4.75 11.65 -8.59
N PHE A 174 -3.42 11.51 -8.61
CA PHE A 174 -2.53 12.62 -8.23
C PHE A 174 -2.72 13.90 -9.04
N LEU A 175 -3.10 13.78 -10.31
CA LEU A 175 -3.38 14.91 -11.22
C LEU A 175 -4.87 15.03 -11.56
N GLY A 176 -5.76 14.47 -10.73
CA GLY A 176 -7.20 14.43 -10.98
C GLY A 176 -7.60 13.40 -12.05
N THR A 177 -8.86 13.48 -12.50
CA THR A 177 -9.48 12.54 -13.44
C THR A 177 -9.55 13.05 -14.87
N ASN A 178 -9.19 14.32 -15.11
CA ASN A 178 -9.22 14.94 -16.44
C ASN A 178 -7.80 15.06 -17.01
N GLU A 179 -7.41 14.14 -17.89
CA GLU A 179 -6.08 14.14 -18.50
C GLU A 179 -5.77 15.43 -19.28
N LYS A 180 -6.79 16.04 -19.92
CA LYS A 180 -6.61 17.26 -20.70
C LYS A 180 -6.46 18.51 -19.82
N HIS A 181 -6.98 18.45 -18.59
CA HIS A 181 -6.91 19.53 -17.61
C HIS A 181 -6.48 18.97 -16.26
N PRO A 182 -5.19 18.61 -16.11
CA PRO A 182 -4.65 18.08 -14.86
C PRO A 182 -4.93 19.02 -13.69
N ASP A 183 -5.48 18.49 -12.60
CA ASP A 183 -5.67 19.24 -11.36
C ASP A 183 -4.45 19.11 -10.46
N LYS A 184 -3.78 20.24 -10.22
CA LYS A 184 -2.56 20.31 -9.41
C LYS A 184 -2.79 20.83 -8.00
N THR A 185 -4.02 21.16 -7.63
CA THR A 185 -4.38 21.78 -6.35
C THR A 185 -3.88 20.95 -5.17
N LEU A 186 -4.03 19.62 -5.24
CA LEU A 186 -3.53 18.71 -4.21
C LEU A 186 -2.10 18.26 -4.47
N TYR A 187 -1.64 18.24 -5.72
CA TYR A 187 -0.35 17.70 -6.12
C TYR A 187 0.84 18.62 -5.85
N ASP A 188 0.72 19.91 -6.19
CA ASP A 188 1.83 20.86 -6.04
C ASP A 188 2.30 21.00 -4.58
N PRO A 189 1.40 21.01 -3.57
CA PRO A 189 1.81 20.94 -2.17
C PRO A 189 2.58 19.66 -1.80
N LEU A 190 2.27 18.52 -2.43
CA LEU A 190 3.02 17.27 -2.23
C LEU A 190 4.43 17.37 -2.81
N LEU A 191 4.57 17.94 -4.02
CA LEU A 191 5.88 18.20 -4.63
C LEU A 191 6.73 19.12 -3.77
N ALA A 192 6.15 20.20 -3.24
CA ALA A 192 6.82 21.15 -2.37
C ALA A 192 7.32 20.51 -1.05
N ASN A 193 6.68 19.42 -0.61
CA ASN A 193 7.01 18.69 0.62
C ASN A 193 7.57 17.29 0.36
N LYS A 194 8.03 17.00 -0.87
CA LYS A 194 8.45 15.65 -1.28
C LYS A 194 9.51 15.03 -0.35
N ASP A 195 10.38 15.85 0.22
CA ASP A 195 11.43 15.40 1.13
C ASP A 195 10.89 14.68 2.38
N LYS A 196 9.61 14.87 2.73
CA LYS A 196 8.95 14.13 3.81
C LYS A 196 8.77 12.64 3.49
N PHE A 197 8.75 12.26 2.22
CA PHE A 197 8.62 10.85 1.82
C PHE A 197 9.90 10.05 1.96
N LYS A 198 11.03 10.68 2.32
CA LYS A 198 12.32 10.00 2.60
C LYS A 198 12.27 9.05 3.79
N SER A 199 11.25 9.16 4.65
CA SER A 199 11.07 8.24 5.77
C SER A 199 10.31 6.97 5.40
N LEU A 200 9.84 6.83 4.16
CA LEU A 200 9.13 5.63 3.70
C LEU A 200 10.14 4.58 3.24
N ASP A 201 10.08 3.40 3.84
CA ASP A 201 10.87 2.23 3.44
C ASP A 201 10.44 1.76 2.04
N THR A 202 9.12 1.75 1.77
CA THR A 202 8.58 1.26 0.50
C THR A 202 7.30 1.97 0.11
N VAL A 203 7.20 2.30 -1.18
CA VAL A 203 5.98 2.74 -1.82
C VAL A 203 5.65 1.81 -2.99
N VAL A 204 4.43 1.24 -2.99
CA VAL A 204 3.89 0.45 -4.10
C VAL A 204 2.73 1.22 -4.73
N ASN A 205 2.93 1.71 -5.95
CA ASN A 205 1.95 2.49 -6.70
C ASN A 205 1.32 1.63 -7.81
N ILE A 206 0.03 1.35 -7.71
CA ILE A 206 -0.68 0.44 -8.61
C ILE A 206 -1.71 1.25 -9.39
N ALA A 207 -1.58 1.23 -10.71
CA ALA A 207 -2.59 1.69 -11.65
C ALA A 207 -3.34 0.49 -12.23
N ALA A 208 -4.64 0.65 -12.50
CA ALA A 208 -5.36 -0.22 -13.43
C ALA A 208 -5.38 0.43 -14.82
N ASP A 209 -5.51 -0.38 -15.86
CA ASP A 209 -5.68 0.08 -17.24
C ASP A 209 -6.69 -0.82 -17.97
N THR A 210 -7.76 -0.23 -18.46
CA THR A 210 -8.81 -0.88 -19.26
C THR A 210 -8.38 -1.15 -20.72
N SER A 211 -7.10 -0.94 -21.04
CA SER A 211 -6.53 -0.82 -22.40
C SER A 211 -6.86 0.49 -23.10
N SER A 212 -7.27 1.50 -22.34
CA SER A 212 -7.58 2.86 -22.82
C SER A 212 -6.64 3.91 -22.26
N GLY A 213 -5.67 3.53 -21.42
CA GLY A 213 -4.79 4.46 -20.72
C GLY A 213 -5.41 5.05 -19.46
N ASP A 214 -6.47 4.45 -18.95
CA ASP A 214 -7.18 4.81 -17.72
C ASP A 214 -7.82 3.57 -17.09
N ASP A 215 -8.28 3.70 -15.85
CA ASP A 215 -9.02 2.63 -15.17
C ASP A 215 -10.55 2.72 -15.33
N ASP A 216 -11.07 3.57 -16.22
CA ASP A 216 -12.46 4.06 -16.36
C ASP A 216 -12.83 5.35 -15.59
N VAL A 217 -11.99 5.79 -14.65
CA VAL A 217 -12.17 7.04 -13.89
C VAL A 217 -10.90 7.89 -13.88
N VAL A 218 -9.76 7.26 -13.61
CA VAL A 218 -8.48 7.92 -13.37
C VAL A 218 -7.52 7.60 -14.53
N PRO A 219 -7.02 8.63 -15.23
CA PRO A 219 -5.98 8.45 -16.24
C PRO A 219 -4.71 7.84 -15.66
N LEU A 220 -4.08 6.94 -16.41
CA LEU A 220 -2.81 6.34 -16.04
C LEU A 220 -1.73 7.42 -15.81
N SER A 221 -1.76 8.51 -16.58
CA SER A 221 -0.87 9.67 -16.41
C SER A 221 -1.05 10.35 -15.05
N SER A 222 -2.26 10.33 -14.49
CA SER A 222 -2.56 10.84 -13.15
C SER A 222 -1.98 9.93 -12.07
N VAL A 223 -2.17 8.60 -12.16
CA VAL A 223 -1.64 7.66 -11.16
C VAL A 223 -0.11 7.62 -11.18
N THR A 224 0.48 7.60 -12.37
CA THR A 224 1.93 7.49 -12.56
C THR A 224 2.69 8.76 -12.17
N ALA A 225 2.01 9.91 -12.03
CA ALA A 225 2.60 11.13 -11.50
C ALA A 225 3.20 10.94 -10.10
N GLY A 226 2.67 9.99 -9.31
CA GLY A 226 3.26 9.58 -8.02
C GLY A 226 4.73 9.20 -8.11
N GLY A 227 5.22 8.73 -9.27
CA GLY A 227 6.64 8.48 -9.50
C GLY A 227 7.52 9.71 -9.22
N THR A 228 7.06 10.91 -9.53
CA THR A 228 7.82 12.16 -9.26
C THR A 228 7.92 12.46 -7.76
N LEU A 229 6.95 11.99 -6.96
CA LEU A 229 6.92 12.19 -5.51
C LEU A 229 7.85 11.18 -4.81
N PHE A 230 7.76 9.91 -5.19
CA PHE A 230 8.31 8.81 -4.40
C PHE A 230 9.56 8.15 -5.00
N MET A 231 9.71 8.12 -6.33
CA MET A 231 10.87 7.50 -6.99
C MET A 231 12.15 8.27 -6.64
N ASN A 232 13.16 7.55 -6.15
CA ASN A 232 14.41 8.12 -5.62
C ASN A 232 14.23 9.06 -4.41
N THR A 233 13.03 9.07 -3.80
CA THR A 233 12.75 9.80 -2.56
C THR A 233 12.54 8.83 -1.41
N ALA A 234 11.63 7.87 -1.57
CA ALA A 234 11.50 6.73 -0.66
C ALA A 234 12.63 5.73 -0.91
N ASP A 235 12.96 4.89 0.08
CA ASP A 235 14.04 3.91 -0.03
C ASP A 235 13.80 2.91 -1.18
N ARG A 236 12.53 2.52 -1.37
CA ARG A 236 12.11 1.70 -2.51
C ARG A 236 10.79 2.21 -3.09
N TYR A 237 10.76 2.32 -4.41
CA TYR A 237 9.55 2.64 -5.16
C TYR A 237 9.28 1.55 -6.20
N THR A 238 8.07 1.01 -6.19
CA THR A 238 7.59 0.05 -7.18
C THR A 238 6.33 0.62 -7.83
N GLN A 239 6.32 0.70 -9.16
CA GLN A 239 5.13 1.04 -9.93
C GLN A 239 4.66 -0.17 -10.72
N MET A 240 3.35 -0.44 -10.68
CA MET A 240 2.72 -1.51 -11.42
C MET A 240 1.51 -0.96 -12.19
N THR A 241 1.34 -1.43 -13.42
CA THR A 241 0.09 -1.24 -14.17
C THR A 241 -0.53 -2.61 -14.37
N VAL A 242 -1.79 -2.75 -13.95
CA VAL A 242 -2.55 -3.99 -14.06
C VAL A 242 -3.58 -3.81 -15.15
N ASN A 243 -3.37 -4.53 -16.25
CA ASN A 243 -4.34 -4.66 -17.32
C ASN A 243 -4.90 -6.08 -17.25
N GLN A 244 -6.09 -6.19 -16.66
CA GLN A 244 -6.84 -7.44 -16.57
C GLN A 244 -8.25 -7.16 -17.09
N LYS A 245 -8.81 -8.12 -17.82
CA LYS A 245 -10.18 -8.05 -18.30
C LYS A 245 -11.14 -7.76 -17.14
N ASP A 246 -12.02 -6.78 -17.34
CA ASP A 246 -13.06 -6.34 -16.38
C ASP A 246 -12.53 -5.68 -15.08
N LEU A 247 -11.23 -5.37 -15.03
CA LEU A 247 -10.65 -4.55 -13.96
C LEU A 247 -10.86 -3.07 -14.27
N THR A 248 -11.60 -2.39 -13.41
CA THR A 248 -11.90 -0.96 -13.50
C THR A 248 -11.51 -0.26 -12.20
N HIS A 249 -11.70 1.05 -12.10
CA HIS A 249 -11.44 1.80 -10.88
C HIS A 249 -12.18 1.15 -9.70
N GLY A 250 -13.50 1.02 -9.85
CA GLY A 250 -14.39 0.49 -8.81
C GLY A 250 -14.14 -0.97 -8.45
N THR A 251 -13.64 -1.81 -9.37
CA THR A 251 -13.39 -3.23 -9.08
C THR A 251 -11.97 -3.52 -8.59
N LEU A 252 -11.04 -2.56 -8.72
CA LEU A 252 -9.63 -2.72 -8.34
C LEU A 252 -9.47 -3.15 -6.88
N ILE A 253 -10.16 -2.48 -5.95
CA ILE A 253 -10.08 -2.75 -4.51
C ILE A 253 -10.59 -4.15 -4.12
N HIS A 254 -11.50 -4.71 -4.93
CA HIS A 254 -12.12 -6.03 -4.71
C HIS A 254 -11.31 -7.18 -5.36
N ALA A 255 -10.32 -6.86 -6.19
CA ALA A 255 -9.57 -7.88 -6.91
C ALA A 255 -8.70 -8.72 -5.96
N ALA A 256 -8.85 -10.05 -6.01
CA ALA A 256 -8.06 -10.99 -5.20
C ALA A 256 -6.53 -10.82 -5.41
N TYR A 257 -6.12 -10.34 -6.59
CA TYR A 257 -4.72 -9.99 -6.86
C TYR A 257 -4.21 -8.86 -5.96
N VAL A 258 -5.01 -7.82 -5.72
CA VAL A 258 -4.63 -6.71 -4.83
C VAL A 258 -4.45 -7.20 -3.40
N ALA A 259 -5.35 -8.05 -2.89
CA ALA A 259 -5.18 -8.65 -1.56
C ALA A 259 -3.86 -9.45 -1.44
N ARG A 260 -3.46 -10.15 -2.51
CA ARG A 260 -2.16 -10.84 -2.57
C ARG A 260 -0.98 -9.85 -2.55
N LEU A 261 -1.06 -8.73 -3.27
CA LEU A 261 -0.03 -7.69 -3.22
C LEU A 261 0.07 -7.07 -1.83
N VAL A 262 -1.06 -6.78 -1.18
CA VAL A 262 -1.10 -6.29 0.20
C VAL A 262 -0.40 -7.25 1.14
N ARG A 263 -0.71 -8.54 1.03
CA ARG A 263 -0.08 -9.58 1.85
C ARG A 263 1.44 -9.61 1.67
N GLN A 264 1.91 -9.57 0.44
CA GLN A 264 3.33 -9.62 0.08
C GLN A 264 4.12 -8.37 0.43
N ASN A 265 3.51 -7.18 0.33
CA ASN A 265 4.22 -5.91 0.42
C ASN A 265 3.97 -5.14 1.73
N LEU A 266 2.84 -5.39 2.41
CA LEU A 266 2.45 -4.65 3.62
C LEU A 266 2.30 -5.55 4.85
N LEU A 267 2.04 -6.85 4.71
CA LEU A 267 1.86 -7.74 5.87
C LEU A 267 3.03 -8.72 6.06
N ASN A 268 3.87 -8.90 5.04
CA ASN A 268 4.98 -9.85 4.98
C ASN A 268 4.52 -11.29 5.28
N GLN A 269 3.44 -11.71 4.61
CA GLN A 269 2.80 -13.03 4.76
C GLN A 269 2.62 -13.77 3.43
#